data_AF-A0A1F9BCU4-F1
#
_entry.id   AF-A0A1F9BCU4-F1
#
_cell.length_a   1.000
_cell.length_b   1.000
_cell.length_c   1.000
_cell.angle_alpha   90.00
_cell.angle_beta   90.00
_cell.angle_gamma   90.00
#
_symmetry.space_group_name_H-M   'P 1'
#
loop_
_entity.id
_entity.type
_entity.pdbx_description
1 polymer ?
#
loop_
_entity_poly.entity_id
_entity_poly.type
_entity_poly.pdbx_seq_one_letter_code
_entity_poly.pdbx_strand_id
1 'polypeptide(L)'
;MRKTKRTQDLQLSLDFNCSTLKGKKEKANCLLGSKSAHMGYKKYIQSLEWKKKRDKAFEILGRKCAKCKRKDNLEVHHKNYENLYEERVNDVVVLCTICHPIEDFERGVAKGYETWLRNKHGDSADMYNDDISHEEFLNYIYRDT
;
A
#
# COMPACT_ATOMS: atom_id res chain seq x y z
N MET A 1 14.91 -52.92 -15.94
CA MET A 1 13.72 -52.32 -16.58
C MET A 1 13.58 -50.87 -16.09
N ARG A 2 13.06 -50.00 -16.95
CA ARG A 2 13.12 -48.53 -16.91
C ARG A 2 12.21 -47.90 -15.83
N LYS A 3 12.70 -46.76 -15.27
CA LYS A 3 12.06 -45.49 -14.79
C LYS A 3 10.57 -45.58 -14.36
N THR A 4 10.15 -44.96 -13.25
CA THR A 4 10.01 -43.49 -13.12
C THR A 4 9.91 -43.00 -11.67
N LYS A 5 10.39 -41.77 -11.46
CA LYS A 5 10.25 -40.95 -10.25
C LYS A 5 8.79 -40.52 -10.04
N ARG A 6 8.33 -40.45 -8.79
CA ARG A 6 7.22 -39.57 -8.40
C ARG A 6 7.65 -38.76 -7.18
N THR A 7 8.01 -37.51 -7.47
CA THR A 7 8.24 -36.43 -6.52
C THR A 7 6.89 -35.86 -6.08
N GLN A 8 6.56 -35.94 -4.80
CA GLN A 8 5.51 -35.19 -4.09
C GLN A 8 5.94 -35.18 -2.62
N ASP A 9 5.96 -34.11 -1.85
CA ASP A 9 5.75 -32.69 -2.10
C ASP A 9 6.56 -32.00 -0.99
N LEU A 10 7.43 -31.08 -1.37
CA LEU A 10 8.16 -30.25 -0.42
C LEU A 10 7.22 -29.12 0.02
N GLN A 11 6.28 -29.41 0.92
CA GLN A 11 5.40 -28.40 1.48
C GLN A 11 6.12 -27.71 2.65
N LEU A 12 7.04 -26.81 2.32
CA LEU A 12 7.49 -25.76 3.23
C LEU A 12 6.32 -24.80 3.44
N SER A 13 5.51 -25.11 4.45
CA SER A 13 4.49 -24.25 5.00
C SER A 13 5.15 -23.04 5.66
N LEU A 14 5.24 -21.94 4.93
CA LEU A 14 5.30 -20.61 5.53
C LEU A 14 3.91 -19.99 5.44
N ASP A 15 2.96 -20.67 6.07
CA ASP A 15 1.68 -20.08 6.43
C ASP A 15 1.93 -19.09 7.57
N PHE A 16 2.39 -17.89 7.23
CA PHE A 16 2.41 -16.76 8.17
C PHE A 16 0.95 -16.33 8.38
N ASN A 17 0.30 -17.09 9.25
CA ASN A 17 -1.10 -16.99 9.58
C ASN A 17 -1.30 -15.75 10.45
N CYS A 18 -1.89 -14.70 9.87
CA CYS A 18 -2.18 -13.44 10.58
C CYS A 18 -3.18 -13.63 11.73
N SER A 19 -3.87 -14.78 11.79
CA SER A 19 -4.88 -15.06 12.82
C SER A 19 -4.31 -15.34 14.21
N THR A 20 -3.01 -15.61 14.34
CA THR A 20 -2.36 -15.96 15.62
C THR A 20 -1.69 -14.78 16.36
N LEU A 21 -1.76 -13.56 15.81
CA LEU A 21 -1.02 -12.40 16.32
C LEU A 21 -1.71 -11.77 17.54
N LYS A 22 -0.94 -11.57 18.61
CA LYS A 22 -1.42 -11.06 19.90
C LYS A 22 -1.30 -9.53 19.95
N GLY A 23 -2.27 -8.85 19.35
CA GLY A 23 -2.45 -7.40 19.55
C GLY A 23 -2.47 -6.59 18.26
N LYS A 24 -2.93 -5.33 18.37
CA LYS A 24 -3.20 -4.48 17.20
C LYS A 24 -1.93 -4.11 16.43
N LYS A 25 -0.81 -3.84 17.11
CA LYS A 25 0.47 -3.44 16.47
C LYS A 25 1.12 -4.57 15.67
N GLU A 26 1.03 -5.80 16.16
CA GLU A 26 1.61 -6.98 15.49
C GLU A 26 0.80 -7.38 14.25
N LYS A 27 -0.54 -7.31 14.33
CA LYS A 27 -1.44 -7.46 13.16
C LYS A 27 -1.17 -6.44 12.05
N ALA A 28 -0.76 -5.24 12.44
CA ALA A 28 -0.47 -4.14 11.53
C ALA A 28 0.76 -4.40 10.63
N ASN A 29 1.73 -5.19 11.11
CA ASN A 29 3.01 -5.41 10.43
C ASN A 29 3.08 -6.72 9.61
N CYS A 30 1.99 -7.47 9.47
CA CYS A 30 2.04 -8.78 8.82
C CYS A 30 1.94 -8.73 7.29
N LEU A 31 2.63 -9.66 6.63
CA LEU A 31 2.65 -9.78 5.18
C LEU A 31 1.28 -10.24 4.65
N LEU A 32 0.82 -9.56 3.60
CA LEU A 32 -0.42 -9.90 2.87
C LEU A 32 -0.28 -11.16 2.02
N GLY A 33 0.93 -11.69 1.85
CA GLY A 33 1.22 -12.91 1.10
C GLY A 33 2.72 -13.16 1.04
N SER A 34 3.13 -14.14 0.26
CA SER A 34 4.54 -14.34 -0.07
C SER A 34 5.10 -13.17 -0.89
N LYS A 35 6.42 -13.01 -0.84
CA LYS A 35 7.15 -12.10 -1.73
C LYS A 35 6.83 -12.42 -3.20
N SER A 36 6.48 -11.41 -3.96
CA SER A 36 6.23 -11.53 -5.40
C SER A 36 7.50 -11.18 -6.21
N ALA A 37 7.62 -11.76 -7.40
CA ALA A 37 8.70 -11.40 -8.31
C ALA A 37 8.52 -9.96 -8.84
N HIS A 38 9.63 -9.24 -8.99
CA HIS A 38 9.64 -7.92 -9.62
C HIS A 38 9.27 -8.04 -11.09
N MET A 39 8.16 -7.41 -11.50
CA MET A 39 7.66 -7.53 -12.88
C MET A 39 7.07 -6.24 -13.46
N GLY A 40 7.32 -5.10 -12.81
CA GLY A 40 6.76 -3.79 -13.15
C GLY A 40 5.34 -3.61 -12.59
N TYR A 41 5.03 -2.37 -12.19
CA TYR A 41 3.79 -2.07 -11.45
C TYR A 41 2.54 -2.56 -12.17
N LYS A 42 2.31 -2.14 -13.43
CA LYS A 42 1.10 -2.48 -14.18
C LYS A 42 0.84 -3.98 -14.26
N LYS A 43 1.88 -4.76 -14.57
CA LYS A 43 1.79 -6.23 -14.66
C LYS A 43 1.52 -6.85 -13.29
N TYR A 44 2.11 -6.28 -12.25
CA TYR A 44 1.95 -6.75 -10.88
C TYR A 44 0.53 -6.57 -10.33
N ILE A 45 -0.08 -5.39 -10.47
CA ILE A 45 -1.47 -5.17 -10.00
C ILE A 45 -2.45 -6.10 -10.75
N GLN A 46 -2.13 -6.49 -11.98
CA GLN A 46 -2.95 -7.42 -12.76
C GLN A 46 -2.68 -8.91 -12.44
N SER A 47 -1.63 -9.20 -11.68
CA SER A 47 -1.16 -10.56 -11.39
C SER A 47 -2.07 -11.34 -10.45
N LEU A 48 -1.96 -12.66 -10.49
CA LEU A 48 -2.63 -13.55 -9.53
C LEU A 48 -2.14 -13.32 -8.09
N GLU A 49 -0.86 -12.98 -7.92
CA GLU A 49 -0.26 -12.76 -6.60
C GLU A 49 -0.84 -11.51 -5.92
N TRP A 50 -1.02 -10.41 -6.66
CA TRP A 50 -1.72 -9.24 -6.12
C TRP A 50 -3.18 -9.54 -5.80
N LYS A 51 -3.88 -10.32 -6.63
CA LYS A 51 -5.28 -10.72 -6.33
C LYS A 51 -5.38 -11.45 -5.00
N LYS A 52 -4.49 -12.42 -4.72
CA LYS A 52 -4.45 -13.13 -3.44
C LYS A 52 -4.16 -12.18 -2.27
N LYS A 53 -3.18 -11.28 -2.40
CA LYS A 53 -2.85 -10.28 -1.38
C LYS A 53 -4.02 -9.34 -1.10
N ARG A 54 -4.71 -8.89 -2.15
CA ARG A 54 -5.91 -8.06 -2.09
C ARG A 54 -7.04 -8.77 -1.33
N ASP A 55 -7.27 -10.05 -1.61
CA ASP A 55 -8.30 -10.83 -0.91
C ASP A 55 -7.96 -10.97 0.58
N LYS A 56 -6.71 -11.29 0.91
CA LYS A 56 -6.23 -11.31 2.30
C LYS A 56 -6.34 -9.95 2.99
N ALA A 57 -6.08 -8.86 2.28
CA ALA A 57 -6.28 -7.52 2.82
C ALA A 57 -7.75 -7.26 3.19
N PHE A 58 -8.71 -7.69 2.36
CA PHE A 58 -10.13 -7.62 2.68
C PHE A 58 -10.53 -8.48 3.88
N GLU A 59 -9.93 -9.66 4.03
CA GLU A 59 -10.17 -10.53 5.19
C GLU A 59 -9.70 -9.87 6.49
N ILE A 60 -8.50 -9.27 6.48
CA ILE A 60 -7.86 -8.70 7.68
C ILE A 60 -8.46 -7.33 8.04
N LEU A 61 -8.59 -6.43 7.05
CA LEU A 61 -9.04 -5.05 7.25
C LEU A 61 -10.58 -4.92 7.22
N GLY A 62 -11.26 -5.94 6.71
CA GLY A 62 -12.70 -5.97 6.51
C GLY A 62 -13.13 -5.31 5.20
N ARG A 63 -14.37 -5.60 4.79
CA ARG A 63 -14.99 -5.07 3.57
C ARG A 63 -15.78 -3.79 3.86
N LYS A 64 -15.08 -2.74 4.29
CA LYS A 64 -15.63 -1.39 4.44
C LYS A 64 -14.59 -0.34 4.13
N CYS A 65 -15.00 0.78 3.56
CA CYS A 65 -14.13 1.93 3.35
C CYS A 65 -13.60 2.44 4.69
N ALA A 66 -12.29 2.65 4.80
CA ALA A 66 -11.67 3.18 6.01
C ALA A 66 -12.10 4.62 6.31
N LYS A 67 -12.38 5.44 5.28
CA LYS A 67 -12.78 6.85 5.40
C LYS A 67 -14.29 6.98 5.66
N CYS A 68 -15.14 6.67 4.68
CA CYS A 68 -16.59 6.89 4.75
C CYS A 68 -17.44 5.68 5.18
N LYS A 69 -16.82 4.53 5.50
CA LYS A 69 -17.48 3.31 6.02
C LYS A 69 -18.45 2.58 5.08
N ARG A 70 -18.65 3.03 3.84
CA ARG A 70 -19.45 2.30 2.84
C ARG A 70 -18.87 0.91 2.55
N LYS A 71 -19.71 -0.03 2.11
CA LYS A 71 -19.37 -1.46 1.96
C LYS A 71 -19.37 -1.94 0.49
N ASP A 72 -19.78 -1.08 -0.43
CA ASP A 72 -19.90 -1.33 -1.85
C ASP A 72 -18.71 -0.71 -2.61
N ASN A 73 -18.43 -1.25 -3.80
CA ASN A 73 -17.39 -0.76 -4.73
C ASN A 73 -16.06 -0.47 -4.02
N LEU A 74 -15.50 -1.51 -3.40
CA LEU A 74 -14.29 -1.42 -2.58
C LEU A 74 -13.04 -1.87 -3.35
N GLU A 75 -11.97 -1.13 -3.10
CA GLU A 75 -10.64 -1.33 -3.66
C GLU A 75 -9.58 -1.28 -2.55
N VAL A 76 -8.45 -1.94 -2.79
CA VAL A 76 -7.30 -1.91 -1.89
C VAL A 76 -6.32 -0.89 -2.44
N HIS A 77 -6.16 0.19 -1.70
CA HIS A 77 -5.28 1.31 -2.01
C HIS A 77 -3.93 1.12 -1.34
N HIS A 78 -2.84 1.43 -2.03
CA HIS A 78 -1.49 1.47 -1.46
C HIS A 78 -1.24 2.84 -0.83
N LYS A 79 -0.94 2.89 0.47
CA LYS A 79 -0.57 4.14 1.15
C LYS A 79 0.81 4.64 0.71
N ASN A 80 1.72 3.71 0.46
CA ASN A 80 3.03 3.95 -0.13
C ASN A 80 3.44 2.74 -0.98
N TYR A 81 4.54 2.86 -1.71
CA TYR A 81 5.07 1.79 -2.56
C TYR A 81 6.43 1.27 -2.06
N GLU A 82 6.80 1.54 -0.81
CA GLU A 82 8.11 1.19 -0.24
C GLU A 82 8.31 -0.32 -0.21
N ASN A 83 7.26 -1.06 0.18
CA ASN A 83 7.24 -2.52 0.25
C ASN A 83 6.51 -3.15 -0.95
N LEU A 84 6.53 -2.52 -2.12
CA LEU A 84 5.91 -3.12 -3.32
C LEU A 84 6.47 -4.53 -3.53
N TYR A 85 5.61 -5.50 -3.85
CA TYR A 85 5.88 -6.94 -3.93
C TYR A 85 6.04 -7.68 -2.59
N GLU A 86 6.15 -6.98 -1.46
CA GLU A 86 6.26 -7.53 -0.09
C GLU A 86 5.30 -6.82 0.88
N GLU A 87 4.11 -6.48 0.39
CA GLU A 87 3.18 -5.59 1.08
C GLU A 87 2.71 -6.20 2.40
N ARG A 88 2.72 -5.34 3.42
CA ARG A 88 2.17 -5.60 4.74
C ARG A 88 0.79 -5.00 4.85
N VAL A 89 0.04 -5.46 5.86
CA VAL A 89 -1.31 -4.96 6.16
C VAL A 89 -1.33 -3.43 6.29
N ASN A 90 -0.29 -2.84 6.89
CA ASN A 90 -0.20 -1.38 7.05
C ASN A 90 0.11 -0.61 5.77
N ASP A 91 0.71 -1.24 4.77
CA ASP A 91 1.07 -0.58 3.50
C ASP A 91 -0.17 -0.31 2.65
N VAL A 92 -1.29 -0.96 2.97
CA VAL A 92 -2.54 -0.83 2.23
C VAL A 92 -3.70 -0.36 3.10
N VAL A 93 -4.77 0.08 2.45
CA VAL A 93 -6.03 0.44 3.08
C VAL A 93 -7.19 0.09 2.16
N VAL A 94 -8.30 -0.37 2.73
CA VAL A 94 -9.53 -0.60 1.97
C VAL A 94 -10.28 0.71 1.84
N LEU A 95 -10.49 1.14 0.60
CA LEU A 95 -11.23 2.34 0.26
C LEU A 95 -12.35 2.00 -0.70
N CYS A 96 -13.25 2.94 -0.86
CA CYS A 96 -14.27 2.86 -1.88
C CYS A 96 -13.82 3.67 -3.10
N THR A 97 -14.42 3.42 -4.26
CA THR A 97 -14.10 4.12 -5.52
C THR A 97 -14.25 5.64 -5.48
N ILE A 98 -14.96 6.20 -4.48
CA ILE A 98 -15.12 7.65 -4.28
C ILE A 98 -13.95 8.21 -3.46
N CYS A 99 -13.56 7.54 -2.37
CA CYS A 99 -12.45 8.00 -1.52
C CYS A 99 -11.08 7.65 -2.09
N HIS A 100 -10.98 6.59 -2.91
CA HIS A 100 -9.73 6.17 -3.51
C HIS A 100 -9.00 7.28 -4.29
N PRO A 101 -9.63 7.99 -5.25
CA PRO A 101 -8.94 9.07 -5.97
C PRO A 101 -8.55 10.24 -5.07
N ILE A 102 -9.30 10.49 -3.98
CA ILE A 102 -8.97 11.52 -2.99
C ILE A 102 -7.67 11.16 -2.27
N GLU A 103 -7.52 9.92 -1.79
CA GLU A 103 -6.27 9.50 -1.15
C GLU A 103 -5.09 9.47 -2.12
N ASP A 104 -5.30 9.09 -3.39
CA ASP A 104 -4.25 9.18 -4.41
C ASP A 104 -3.80 10.63 -4.64
N PHE A 105 -4.75 11.56 -4.67
CA PHE A 105 -4.47 13.00 -4.77
C PHE A 105 -3.72 13.50 -3.53
N GLU A 106 -4.22 13.23 -2.32
CA GLU A 106 -3.58 13.62 -1.06
C GLU A 106 -2.14 13.09 -0.95
N ARG A 107 -1.91 11.82 -1.33
CA ARG A 107 -0.57 11.23 -1.40
C ARG A 107 0.31 11.94 -2.43
N GLY A 108 -0.26 12.31 -3.57
CA GLY A 108 0.42 13.09 -4.61
C GLY A 108 0.82 14.48 -4.12
N VAL A 109 -0.08 15.17 -3.43
CA VAL A 109 0.16 16.48 -2.80
C VAL A 109 1.27 16.39 -1.77
N ALA A 110 1.24 15.41 -0.86
CA ALA A 110 2.29 15.23 0.14
C ALA A 110 3.67 15.01 -0.49
N LYS A 111 3.76 14.13 -1.49
CA LYS A 111 5.03 13.91 -2.23
C LYS A 111 5.46 15.14 -3.02
N GLY A 112 4.50 15.89 -3.56
CA GLY A 112 4.72 17.16 -4.23
C GLY A 112 5.32 18.21 -3.28
N TYR A 113 4.79 18.30 -2.06
CA TYR A 113 5.26 19.21 -1.02
C TYR A 113 6.70 18.91 -0.62
N GLU A 114 7.03 17.64 -0.33
CA GLU A 114 8.41 17.22 -0.04
C GLU A 114 9.39 17.62 -1.16
N THR A 115 8.95 17.43 -2.41
CA THR A 115 9.75 17.81 -3.58
C THR A 115 9.89 19.34 -3.70
N TRP A 116 8.81 20.08 -3.46
CA TRP A 116 8.78 21.54 -3.49
C TRP A 116 9.69 22.15 -2.42
N LEU A 117 9.63 21.65 -1.18
CA LEU A 117 10.51 22.07 -0.08
C LEU A 117 11.99 21.88 -0.46
N ARG A 118 12.37 20.69 -0.93
CA ARG A 118 13.74 20.41 -1.35
C ARG A 118 14.20 21.32 -2.49
N ASN A 119 13.34 21.56 -3.47
CA ASN A 119 13.68 22.44 -4.59
C ASN A 119 13.85 23.91 -4.16
N LYS A 120 13.08 24.36 -3.16
CA LYS A 120 13.11 25.75 -2.67
C LYS A 120 14.22 26.02 -1.66
N HIS A 121 14.43 25.09 -0.72
CA HIS A 121 15.30 25.28 0.46
C HIS A 121 16.57 24.41 0.43
N GLY A 122 16.75 23.55 -0.57
CA GLY A 122 17.92 22.67 -0.70
C GLY A 122 18.07 21.75 0.51
N ASP A 123 19.31 21.62 1.02
CA ASP A 123 19.65 20.76 2.16
C ASP A 123 19.03 21.22 3.49
N SER A 124 18.51 22.46 3.54
CA SER A 124 17.83 23.01 4.74
C SER A 124 16.32 22.77 4.75
N ALA A 125 15.77 22.02 3.80
CA ALA A 125 14.33 21.78 3.64
C ALA A 125 13.62 21.33 4.92
N ASP A 126 14.26 20.49 5.73
CA ASP A 126 13.68 19.98 6.99
C ASP A 126 13.40 21.09 8.01
N MET A 127 14.14 22.21 7.97
CA MET A 127 13.94 23.35 8.87
C MET A 127 12.67 24.15 8.54
N TYR A 128 12.16 24.00 7.31
CA TYR A 128 11.01 24.74 6.77
C TYR A 128 9.77 23.84 6.58
N ASN A 129 9.76 22.65 7.17
CA ASN A 129 8.56 21.81 7.21
C ASN A 129 7.59 22.32 8.29
N ASP A 130 7.06 23.52 8.08
CA ASP A 130 6.15 24.23 8.97
C ASP A 130 4.83 24.62 8.27
N ASP A 131 3.86 25.05 9.07
CA ASP A 131 2.52 25.42 8.58
C ASP A 131 2.57 26.55 7.54
N ILE A 132 3.55 27.47 7.65
CA ILE A 132 3.70 28.62 6.75
C ILE A 132 4.11 28.14 5.36
N SER A 133 5.13 27.29 5.29
CA SER A 133 5.63 26.73 4.04
C SER A 133 4.60 25.78 3.41
N HIS A 134 3.84 25.05 4.23
CA HIS A 134 2.75 24.22 3.73
C HIS A 134 1.63 25.08 3.12
N GLU A 135 1.20 26.16 3.78
CA GLU A 135 0.21 27.10 3.24
C GLU A 135 0.68 27.73 1.91
N GLU A 136 1.97 28.08 1.81
CA GLU A 136 2.55 28.60 0.57
C GLU A 136 2.49 27.55 -0.56
N PHE A 137 2.82 26.30 -0.27
CA PHE A 137 2.70 25.22 -1.24
C PHE A 137 1.25 24.97 -1.68
N LEU A 138 0.29 24.99 -0.74
CA LEU A 138 -1.13 24.86 -1.09
C LEU A 138 -1.58 26.00 -2.02
N ASN A 139 -1.17 27.23 -1.72
CA ASN A 139 -1.42 28.37 -2.60
C ASN A 139 -0.82 28.17 -4.00
N TYR A 140 0.38 27.59 -4.09
CA TYR A 140 1.02 27.29 -5.37
C TYR A 140 0.23 26.26 -6.20
N ILE A 141 -0.23 25.15 -5.59
CA ILE A 141 -0.96 24.10 -6.34
C ILE A 141 -2.39 24.50 -6.71
N TYR A 142 -3.04 25.37 -5.93
CA TYR A 142 -4.45 25.76 -6.14
C TYR A 142 -4.64 27.12 -6.84
N ARG A 143 -3.56 27.89 -7.09
CA ARG A 143 -3.65 29.14 -7.87
C ARG A 143 -3.77 28.93 -9.38
N ASP A 144 -3.36 27.76 -9.88
CA ASP A 144 -3.31 27.43 -11.31
C ASP A 144 -4.43 26.45 -11.75
N THR A 145 -5.45 26.23 -10.92
CA THR A 145 -6.65 25.41 -11.22
C THR A 145 -7.90 26.26 -11.28
#